data_AF-A0A6G1APJ7-F1
#
_entry.id   AF-A0A6G1APJ7-F1
#
_cell.length_a   1.000
_cell.length_b   1.000
_cell.length_c   1.000
_cell.angle_alpha   90.00
_cell.angle_beta   90.00
_cell.angle_gamma   90.00
#
_symmetry.space_group_name_H-M   'P 1'
#
loop_
_entity.id
_entity.type
_entity.pdbx_description
1 polymer ?
#
loop_
_entity_poly.entity_id
_entity_poly.type
_entity_poly.pdbx_seq_one_letter_code
_entity_poly.pdbx_strand_id
1 'polypeptide(L)'
;FDGLYYSYQGNCTYVLVEEIVPSGHGFGVYIDNYHCDANDRVSCPRTLIVRYEAREVLIKMMRMLPINVQVQVNGKAVALPYDKEGLRVAPSGINYAVELPKLGAVISYNGLSFSIRLPYRLFGNNTKGQC
;
A
#
# COMPACT_ATOMS: atom_id res chain seq x y z
N PHE A 1 8.04 -0.71 11.90
CA PHE A 1 9.48 -1.01 12.01
C PHE A 1 10.12 -0.03 12.99
N ASP A 2 11.44 -0.14 13.19
CA ASP A 2 12.39 0.42 14.19
C ASP A 2 12.15 1.79 14.88
N GLY A 3 11.07 2.50 14.58
CA GLY A 3 10.63 3.70 15.29
C GLY A 3 11.25 4.99 14.77
N LEU A 4 11.97 4.94 13.64
CA LEU A 4 12.52 6.13 13.01
C LEU A 4 11.45 6.92 12.27
N TYR A 5 11.32 8.20 12.62
CA TYR A 5 10.43 9.15 11.93
C TYR A 5 11.25 10.08 11.04
N TYR A 6 10.80 10.27 9.81
CA TYR A 6 11.38 11.23 8.87
C TYR A 6 10.29 11.81 7.96
N SER A 7 10.60 12.93 7.30
CA SER A 7 9.74 13.52 6.27
C SER A 7 10.44 13.47 4.93
N TYR A 8 9.69 13.12 3.88
CA TYR A 8 10.21 13.04 2.53
C TYR A 8 9.16 13.55 1.54
N GLN A 9 9.51 14.60 0.78
CA GLN A 9 8.61 15.34 -0.11
C GLN A 9 8.96 15.08 -1.59
N GLY A 10 8.79 13.83 -2.02
CA GLY A 10 9.05 13.40 -3.39
C GLY A 10 7.80 13.14 -4.24
N ASN A 11 7.93 13.20 -5.57
CA ASN A 11 6.84 13.09 -6.55
C ASN A 11 6.94 11.88 -7.49
N CYS A 12 7.49 10.77 -6.98
CA CYS A 12 7.58 9.51 -7.71
C CYS A 12 6.81 8.40 -6.98
N THR A 13 6.87 7.20 -7.56
CA THR A 13 6.52 5.97 -6.85
C THR A 13 7.71 5.51 -6.01
N TYR A 14 7.47 5.27 -4.72
CA TYR A 14 8.49 4.85 -3.76
C TYR A 14 8.21 3.45 -3.25
N VAL A 15 9.29 2.68 -3.05
CA VAL A 15 9.24 1.39 -2.36
C VAL A 15 9.06 1.64 -0.87
N LEU A 16 7.90 1.31 -0.32
CA LEU A 16 7.69 1.33 1.13
C LEU A 16 8.37 0.12 1.75
N VAL A 17 8.06 -1.08 1.25
CA VAL A 17 8.72 -2.31 1.68
C VAL A 17 8.72 -3.35 0.57
N GLU A 18 9.85 -4.01 0.38
CA GLU A 18 10.05 -5.21 -0.41
C GLU A 18 10.86 -6.22 0.38
N GLU A 19 10.81 -7.49 -0.03
CA GLU A 19 11.75 -8.50 0.48
C GLU A 19 13.17 -8.25 -0.06
N ILE A 20 14.20 -8.41 0.77
CA ILE A 20 15.60 -8.38 0.31
C ILE A 20 15.87 -9.64 -0.52
N VAL A 21 15.60 -10.80 0.08
CA VAL A 21 15.62 -12.11 -0.55
C VAL A 21 14.16 -12.52 -0.80
N PRO A 22 13.72 -12.57 -2.07
CA PRO A 22 12.34 -12.91 -2.40
C PRO A 22 11.95 -14.29 -1.87
N SER A 23 10.82 -14.39 -1.17
CA SER A 23 10.29 -15.68 -0.67
C SER A 23 9.60 -16.51 -1.76
N GLY A 24 9.54 -16.00 -2.99
CA GLY A 24 8.74 -16.55 -4.09
C GLY A 24 7.30 -16.02 -4.12
N HIS A 25 6.88 -15.28 -3.11
CA HIS A 25 5.56 -14.64 -3.07
C HIS A 25 5.50 -13.30 -3.79
N GLY A 26 6.62 -12.73 -4.24
CA GLY A 26 6.62 -11.45 -4.97
C GLY A 26 5.96 -10.31 -4.19
N PHE A 27 6.12 -10.30 -2.87
CA PHE A 27 5.49 -9.32 -2.00
C PHE A 27 6.20 -7.96 -2.07
N GLY A 28 5.43 -6.88 -2.22
CA GLY A 28 5.93 -5.53 -2.12
C GLY A 28 4.81 -4.51 -1.92
N VAL A 29 5.12 -3.42 -1.21
CA VAL A 29 4.20 -2.30 -1.01
C VAL A 29 4.88 -1.02 -1.49
N TYR A 30 4.15 -0.24 -2.26
CA TYR A 30 4.65 0.99 -2.87
C TYR A 30 3.62 2.10 -2.67
N ILE A 31 4.11 3.34 -2.69
CA ILE A 31 3.26 4.53 -2.67
C ILE A 31 3.62 5.42 -3.85
N ASP A 32 2.63 5.71 -4.69
CA ASP A 32 2.74 6.71 -5.73
C ASP A 32 2.36 8.08 -5.16
N ASN A 33 3.31 9.01 -5.17
CA ASN A 33 3.12 10.36 -4.66
C ASN A 33 3.19 11.39 -5.80
N TYR A 34 2.53 12.53 -5.58
CA TYR A 34 2.58 13.67 -6.48
C TYR A 34 2.59 14.97 -5.71
N HIS A 35 3.03 16.05 -6.34
CA HIS A 35 2.88 17.37 -5.75
C HIS A 35 1.43 17.84 -5.91
N CYS A 36 0.73 18.02 -4.80
CA CYS A 36 -0.69 18.42 -4.80
C CYS A 36 -0.89 19.92 -4.99
N ASP A 37 0.13 20.73 -4.74
CA ASP A 37 0.21 22.13 -5.13
C ASP A 37 1.39 22.29 -6.13
N ALA A 38 1.22 23.14 -7.13
CA ALA A 38 2.30 23.42 -8.09
C ALA A 38 3.34 24.40 -7.52
N ASN A 39 2.93 25.23 -6.55
CA ASN A 39 3.78 26.25 -5.92
C ASN A 39 4.49 25.73 -4.69
N ASP A 40 3.89 24.76 -4.00
CA ASP A 40 4.44 24.13 -2.81
C ASP A 40 4.83 22.68 -3.13
N ARG A 41 6.07 22.29 -2.84
CA ARG A 41 6.59 20.95 -3.18
C ARG A 41 6.07 19.87 -2.21
N VAL A 42 4.85 20.04 -1.69
CA VAL A 42 4.19 19.13 -0.77
C VAL A 42 3.74 17.89 -1.51
N SER A 43 4.16 16.73 -1.03
CA SER A 43 3.81 15.42 -1.57
C SER A 43 2.52 14.90 -0.96
N CYS A 44 1.55 14.63 -1.83
CA CYS A 44 0.32 13.95 -1.48
C CYS A 44 0.33 12.51 -2.04
N PRO A 45 -0.16 11.53 -1.28
CA PRO A 45 -0.41 10.19 -1.78
C PRO A 45 -1.45 10.16 -2.91
N ARG A 46 -1.10 9.54 -4.04
CA ARG A 46 -2.03 9.27 -5.14
C ARG A 46 -2.57 7.85 -5.09
N THR A 47 -1.67 6.87 -4.94
CA THR A 47 -2.04 5.45 -5.02
C THR A 47 -1.20 4.63 -4.07
N LEU A 48 -1.86 3.82 -3.24
CA LEU A 48 -1.19 2.71 -2.55
C LEU A 48 -1.22 1.48 -3.46
N ILE A 49 -0.06 0.86 -3.63
CA ILE A 49 0.16 -0.30 -4.51
C ILE A 49 0.61 -1.47 -3.64
N VAL A 50 -0.10 -2.59 -3.70
CA VAL A 50 0.31 -3.84 -3.05
C VAL A 50 0.49 -4.90 -4.13
N ARG A 51 1.69 -5.47 -4.21
CA ARG A 51 2.01 -6.60 -5.06
C ARG A 51 2.09 -7.86 -4.21
N TYR A 52 1.47 -8.92 -4.71
CA TYR A 52 1.47 -10.23 -4.09
C TYR A 52 1.20 -11.30 -5.14
N GLU A 53 2.11 -12.28 -5.23
CA GLU A 53 2.19 -13.28 -6.29
C GLU A 53 2.17 -12.61 -7.67
N ALA A 54 1.29 -13.03 -8.57
CA ALA A 54 1.09 -12.40 -9.88
C ALA A 54 0.00 -11.31 -9.87
N ARG A 55 -0.40 -10.81 -8.67
CA ARG A 55 -1.51 -9.87 -8.50
C ARG A 55 -1.02 -8.50 -8.04
N GLU A 56 -1.69 -7.47 -8.54
CA GLU A 56 -1.47 -6.09 -8.15
C GLU A 56 -2.80 -5.48 -7.67
N VAL A 57 -2.77 -4.93 -6.45
CA VAL A 57 -3.89 -4.18 -5.86
C VAL A 57 -3.51 -2.71 -5.82
N LEU A 58 -4.36 -1.87 -6.38
CA LEU A 58 -4.21 -0.42 -6.36
C LEU A 58 -5.38 0.19 -5.58
N ILE A 59 -5.08 0.97 -4.55
CA ILE A 59 -6.07 1.82 -3.88
C ILE A 59 -5.77 3.26 -4.30
N LYS A 60 -6.51 3.73 -5.30
CA LYS A 60 -6.29 5.02 -5.97
C LYS A 60 -7.16 6.11 -5.37
N MET A 61 -6.59 7.26 -5.04
CA MET A 61 -7.34 8.47 -4.69
C MET A 61 -8.02 9.03 -5.94
N MET A 62 -9.35 9.05 -5.94
CA MET A 62 -10.16 9.60 -7.03
C MET A 62 -10.53 11.06 -6.77
N ARG A 63 -10.80 11.41 -5.50
CA ARG A 63 -11.14 12.75 -5.08
C ARG A 63 -10.68 12.98 -3.64
N MET A 64 -10.09 14.14 -3.36
CA MET A 64 -9.61 14.49 -2.01
C MET A 64 -10.74 14.98 -1.09
N LEU A 65 -11.70 15.75 -1.60
CA LEU A 65 -12.74 16.40 -0.80
C LEU A 65 -14.14 16.17 -1.40
N PRO A 66 -15.01 15.35 -0.75
CA PRO A 66 -14.65 14.37 0.28
C PRO A 66 -13.77 13.26 -0.30
N ILE A 67 -12.97 12.64 0.56
CA ILE A 67 -12.08 11.54 0.22
C ILE A 67 -12.89 10.44 -0.44
N ASN A 68 -12.49 10.07 -1.65
CA ASN A 68 -13.02 8.93 -2.36
C ASN A 68 -11.85 8.19 -2.99
N VAL A 69 -11.78 6.89 -2.73
CA VAL A 69 -10.80 5.99 -3.33
C VAL A 69 -11.49 4.91 -4.15
N GLN A 70 -10.79 4.40 -5.14
CA GLN A 70 -11.20 3.26 -5.95
C GLN A 70 -10.18 2.13 -5.78
N VAL A 71 -10.69 0.92 -5.55
CA VAL A 71 -9.85 -0.29 -5.51
C VAL A 71 -9.85 -0.93 -6.89
N GLN A 72 -8.65 -1.21 -7.39
CA GLN A 72 -8.43 -2.01 -8.59
C GLN A 72 -7.60 -3.24 -8.26
N VAL A 73 -7.94 -4.38 -8.86
CA VAL A 73 -7.14 -5.61 -8.81
C VAL A 73 -6.81 -6.00 -10.25
N ASN A 74 -5.52 -6.15 -10.56
CA ASN A 74 -5.01 -6.45 -11.89
C ASN A 74 -5.57 -5.50 -12.97
N GLY A 75 -5.56 -4.20 -12.66
CA GLY A 75 -6.03 -3.13 -13.55
C GLY A 75 -7.55 -2.99 -13.69
N LYS A 76 -8.36 -3.85 -13.04
CA LYS A 76 -9.83 -3.78 -13.08
C LYS A 76 -10.39 -3.24 -11.78
N ALA A 77 -11.29 -2.26 -11.84
CA ALA A 77 -12.04 -1.80 -10.68
C ALA A 77 -12.89 -2.96 -10.12
N VAL A 78 -12.89 -3.12 -8.79
CA VAL A 78 -13.62 -4.19 -8.11
C VAL A 78 -14.60 -3.63 -7.09
N ALA A 79 -15.71 -4.36 -6.89
CA ALA A 79 -16.59 -4.12 -5.75
C ALA A 79 -15.94 -4.69 -4.47
N LEU A 80 -16.27 -4.07 -3.33
CA LEU A 80 -15.80 -4.49 -2.02
C LEU A 80 -16.94 -5.11 -1.19
N PRO A 81 -16.65 -6.09 -0.32
CA PRO A 81 -15.34 -6.72 -0.14
C PRO A 81 -14.94 -7.58 -1.35
N TYR A 82 -13.66 -7.53 -1.69
CA TYR A 82 -13.03 -8.43 -2.65
C TYR A 82 -12.34 -9.53 -1.86
N ASP A 83 -12.68 -10.80 -2.07
CA ASP A 83 -12.08 -11.93 -1.36
C ASP A 83 -11.88 -13.10 -2.33
N LYS A 84 -10.65 -13.26 -2.83
CA LYS A 84 -10.29 -14.29 -3.81
C LYS A 84 -8.84 -14.75 -3.63
N GLU A 85 -8.65 -16.07 -3.67
CA GLU A 85 -7.33 -16.72 -3.80
C GLU A 85 -6.29 -16.26 -2.75
N GLY A 86 -6.72 -16.02 -1.51
CA GLY A 86 -5.84 -15.58 -0.43
C GLY A 86 -5.46 -14.10 -0.48
N LEU A 87 -6.18 -13.30 -1.27
CA LEU A 87 -6.16 -11.85 -1.25
C LEU A 87 -7.55 -11.34 -0.84
N ARG A 88 -7.60 -10.58 0.24
CA ARG A 88 -8.82 -9.91 0.69
C ARG A 88 -8.62 -8.40 0.72
N VAL A 89 -9.58 -7.65 0.18
CA VAL A 89 -9.62 -6.19 0.24
C VAL A 89 -11.00 -5.77 0.73
N ALA A 90 -11.06 -5.01 1.81
CA ALA A 90 -12.33 -4.58 2.40
C ALA A 90 -12.22 -3.22 3.10
N PRO A 91 -13.32 -2.47 3.23
CA PRO A 91 -13.38 -1.33 4.14
C PRO A 91 -13.19 -1.79 5.59
N SER A 92 -12.43 -1.01 6.36
CA SER A 92 -12.17 -1.20 7.79
C SER A 92 -12.27 0.16 8.47
N GLY A 93 -13.48 0.49 8.92
CA GLY A 93 -13.82 1.85 9.36
C GLY A 93 -13.62 2.86 8.23
N ILE A 94 -12.79 3.87 8.46
CA ILE A 94 -12.42 4.89 7.45
C ILE A 94 -11.29 4.44 6.51
N ASN A 95 -10.70 3.26 6.73
CA ASN A 95 -9.60 2.73 5.95
C ASN A 95 -10.08 1.65 4.97
N TYR A 96 -9.22 1.32 4.01
CA TYR A 96 -9.32 0.15 3.15
C TYR A 96 -8.16 -0.77 3.51
N ALA A 97 -8.46 -2.00 3.91
CA ALA A 97 -7.48 -2.99 4.32
C ALA A 97 -7.26 -4.00 3.20
N VAL A 98 -5.99 -4.25 2.86
CA VAL A 98 -5.52 -5.38 2.06
C VAL A 98 -4.93 -6.40 3.02
N GLU A 99 -5.54 -7.56 3.08
CA GLU A 99 -5.13 -8.69 3.92
C GLU A 99 -4.59 -9.80 3.03
N LEU A 100 -3.41 -10.31 3.39
CA LEU A 100 -2.75 -11.44 2.73
C LEU A 100 -2.58 -12.56 3.78
N PRO A 101 -3.61 -13.40 4.03
CA PRO A 101 -3.59 -14.37 5.12
C PRO A 101 -2.41 -15.33 5.11
N LYS A 102 -1.95 -15.77 3.92
CA LYS A 102 -0.77 -16.64 3.77
C LYS A 102 0.51 -16.01 4.32
N LEU A 103 0.64 -14.69 4.21
CA LEU A 103 1.78 -13.93 4.71
C LEU A 103 1.54 -13.32 6.10
N GLY A 104 0.31 -13.42 6.63
CA GLY A 104 -0.10 -12.67 7.82
C GLY A 104 0.05 -11.15 7.69
N ALA A 105 0.12 -10.64 6.46
CA ALA A 105 0.37 -9.23 6.19
C ALA A 105 -0.96 -8.45 6.10
N VAL A 106 -0.98 -7.26 6.69
CA VAL A 106 -2.13 -6.35 6.64
C VAL A 106 -1.65 -4.96 6.29
N ILE A 107 -2.17 -4.41 5.20
CA ILE A 107 -1.87 -3.06 4.73
C ILE A 107 -3.16 -2.27 4.75
N SER A 108 -3.18 -1.10 5.39
CA SER A 108 -4.35 -0.23 5.43
C SER A 108 -4.06 1.12 4.79
N TYR A 109 -5.02 1.71 4.08
CA TYR A 109 -4.91 3.04 3.50
C TYR A 109 -6.26 3.75 3.44
N ASN A 110 -6.29 5.05 3.71
CA ASN A 110 -7.52 5.86 3.66
C ASN A 110 -7.46 7.00 2.64
N GLY A 111 -6.47 7.03 1.75
CA GLY A 111 -6.27 8.14 0.82
C GLY A 111 -5.24 9.18 1.29
N LEU A 112 -4.92 9.23 2.59
CA LEU A 112 -3.94 10.19 3.14
C LEU A 112 -2.83 9.51 3.95
N SER A 113 -3.18 8.48 4.72
CA SER A 113 -2.27 7.75 5.59
C SER A 113 -2.33 6.27 5.30
N PHE A 114 -1.19 5.59 5.41
CA PHE A 114 -1.10 4.14 5.32
C PHE A 114 -0.57 3.52 6.62
N SER A 115 -0.82 2.23 6.80
CA SER A 115 -0.11 1.41 7.79
C SER A 115 0.22 0.05 7.17
N ILE A 116 1.37 -0.51 7.55
CA ILE A 116 1.83 -1.82 7.08
C ILE A 116 2.18 -2.65 8.31
N ARG A 117 1.55 -3.82 8.45
CA ARG A 117 1.82 -4.79 9.52
C ARG A 117 2.29 -6.09 8.89
N LEU A 118 3.52 -6.48 9.21
CA LEU A 118 4.17 -7.69 8.71
C LEU A 118 4.61 -8.57 9.89
N PRO A 119 4.42 -9.89 9.84
CA PRO A 119 4.88 -10.77 10.91
C PRO A 119 6.41 -10.92 10.87
N TYR A 120 7.04 -10.64 12.01
CA TYR A 120 8.50 -10.71 12.16
C TYR A 120 9.08 -12.07 11.76
N ARG A 121 8.35 -13.17 12.01
CA ARG A 121 8.79 -14.52 11.65
C ARG A 121 9.10 -14.69 10.15
N LEU A 122 8.42 -13.96 9.26
CA LEU A 122 8.60 -14.07 7.81
C LEU A 122 9.46 -12.93 7.24
N PHE A 123 9.36 -11.73 7.81
CA PHE A 123 9.96 -10.51 7.24
C PHE A 123 11.12 -9.94 8.06
N GLY A 124 11.43 -10.52 9.23
CA GLY A 124 12.51 -10.09 10.09
C GLY A 124 13.85 -10.13 9.38
N ASN A 125 14.59 -9.02 9.40
CA ASN A 125 15.88 -8.84 8.71
C ASN A 125 15.85 -9.11 7.19
N ASN A 126 14.66 -9.15 6.57
CA ASN A 126 14.49 -9.44 5.14
C ASN A 126 13.66 -8.36 4.44
N THR A 127 13.68 -7.12 4.92
CA THR A 127 12.91 -6.00 4.35
C THR A 127 13.83 -4.88 3.89
N LYS A 128 13.49 -4.24 2.76
CA LYS A 128 14.15 -3.04 2.24
C LYS A 128 13.11 -2.06 1.74
N GLY A 129 13.40 -0.77 1.81
CA GLY A 129 12.52 0.29 1.34
C GLY A 129 12.59 1.51 2.26
N GLN A 130 11.54 2.30 2.23
CA GLN A 130 11.34 3.45 3.11
C GLN A 130 10.88 3.07 4.53
N CYS A 131 10.38 1.85 4.72
CA CYS A 131 9.92 1.30 6.00
C CYS A 131 10.89 0.24 6.54
#